data_AF-A0A0M0WVU3-F1
#
_entry.id   AF-A0A0M0WVU3-F1
#
_cell.length_a   1.000
_cell.length_b   1.000
_cell.length_c   1.000
_cell.angle_alpha   90.00
_cell.angle_beta   90.00
_cell.angle_gamma   90.00
#
_symmetry.space_group_name_H-M   'P 1'
#
loop_
_entity.id
_entity.type
_entity.pdbx_description
1 polymer ?
#
loop_
_entity_poly.entity_id
_entity_poly.type
_entity_poly.pdbx_seq_one_letter_code
_entity_poly.pdbx_strand_id
1 'polypeptide(L)' 'MIVATKIRLKPTKEQEVLFWKSAGTARWAYNYFLAESERIYNDEKRTVKESEIRKKINNELKPTTHKWLKEV' A
#
# COMPACT_ATOMS: atom_id res chain seq x y z
N MET A 1 25.62 -6.93 24.02
CA MET A 1 25.81 -5.48 23.81
C MET A 1 25.13 -5.14 22.49
N ILE A 2 24.00 -4.42 22.49
CA ILE A 2 23.30 -4.04 21.26
C ILE A 2 23.98 -2.79 20.72
N VAL A 3 24.58 -2.89 19.53
CA VAL A 3 25.12 -1.72 18.80
C VAL A 3 23.98 -1.12 18.01
N ALA A 4 23.60 0.12 18.33
CA ALA A 4 22.61 0.87 17.57
C ALA A 4 23.31 1.84 16.61
N THR A 5 23.13 1.65 15.31
CA THR A 5 23.65 2.55 14.28
C THR A 5 22.56 3.52 13.86
N LYS A 6 22.77 4.82 14.07
CA LYS A 6 21.85 5.87 13.62
C LYS A 6 22.25 6.37 12.24
N ILE A 7 21.44 6.07 11.24
CA ILE A 7 21.61 6.54 9.86
C ILE A 7 20.60 7.67 9.61
N ARG A 8 21.06 8.80 9.05
CA ARG A 8 20.20 9.91 8.62
C ARG A 8 20.27 10.05 7.10
N LEU A 9 19.11 10.04 6.46
CA LEU A 9 18.97 10.38 5.05
C LEU A 9 18.97 11.90 4.86
N LYS A 10 19.57 12.38 3.76
CA LYS A 10 19.51 13.79 3.32
C LYS A 10 18.84 13.82 1.93
N PRO A 11 17.52 13.63 1.86
CA PRO A 11 16.84 13.54 0.57
C PRO A 11 16.86 14.87 -0.18
N THR A 12 16.84 14.82 -1.51
CA THR A 12 16.46 15.98 -2.35
C THR A 12 14.95 16.21 -2.27
N LYS A 13 14.47 17.37 -2.73
CA LYS A 13 13.04 17.67 -2.75
C LYS A 13 12.23 16.63 -3.53
N GLU A 14 12.78 16.14 -4.65
CA GLU A 14 12.17 15.11 -5.48
C GLU A 14 12.08 13.78 -4.74
N GLN A 15 13.13 13.43 -3.98
CA GLN A 15 13.14 12.23 -3.14
C GLN A 15 12.14 12.32 -2.00
N GLU A 16 12.00 13.48 -1.35
CA GLU A 16 10.99 13.69 -0.30
C GLU A 16 9.58 13.50 -0.85
N VAL A 17 9.28 14.09 -2.02
CA VAL A 17 7.98 13.90 -2.69
C VAL A 17 7.74 12.42 -2.99
N LEU A 18 8.74 11.72 -3.55
CA LEU A 18 8.62 10.29 -3.84
C LEU A 18 8.38 9.47 -2.56
N PHE A 19 9.11 9.75 -1.48
CA PHE A 19 8.93 9.05 -0.20
C PHE A 19 7.53 9.25 0.37
N TRP A 20 6.99 10.47 0.30
CA TRP A 20 5.61 10.72 0.71
C TRP A 20 4.60 9.98 -0.16
N LYS A 21 4.80 9.95 -1.48
CA LYS A 21 3.95 9.16 -2.39
C LYS A 21 4.01 7.66 -2.06
N SER A 22 5.21 7.13 -1.81
CA SER A 22 5.41 5.72 -1.42
C SER A 22 4.75 5.39 -0.09
N ALA A 23 4.97 6.21 0.93
CA ALA A 23 4.36 6.02 2.25
C ALA A 23 2.83 6.10 2.18
N GLY A 24 2.29 7.09 1.44
CA GLY A 24 0.86 7.25 1.23
C GLY A 24 0.25 6.05 0.49
N THR A 25 0.91 5.57 -0.56
CA THR A 25 0.46 4.40 -1.34
C THR A 25 0.46 3.13 -0.52
N ALA A 26 1.51 2.89 0.28
CA ALA A 26 1.59 1.73 1.17
C ALA A 26 0.48 1.77 2.23
N ARG A 27 0.25 2.94 2.85
CA ARG A 27 -0.83 3.13 3.83
C ARG A 27 -2.21 2.89 3.21
N TRP A 28 -2.44 3.42 2.01
CA TRP A 28 -3.70 3.21 1.28
C TRP A 28 -3.91 1.72 0.99
N ALA A 29 -2.91 1.01 0.46
CA ALA A 29 -3.02 -0.40 0.11
C ALA A 29 -3.36 -1.28 1.33
N TYR A 30 -2.73 -0.99 2.47
CA TYR A 30 -3.01 -1.68 3.73
C TYR A 30 -4.45 -1.45 4.20
N ASN A 31 -4.90 -0.20 4.22
CA ASN A 31 -6.28 0.14 4.63
C ASN A 31 -7.31 -0.46 3.68
N TYR A 32 -7.05 -0.46 2.37
CA TYR A 32 -7.92 -1.08 1.38
C TYR A 32 -8.04 -2.60 1.63
N PHE A 33 -6.94 -3.28 1.91
CA PHE A 33 -6.95 -4.70 2.25
C PHE A 33 -7.80 -4.98 3.50
N LEU A 34 -7.62 -4.20 4.57
CA LEU A 34 -8.40 -4.38 5.80
C LEU A 34 -9.90 -4.22 5.55
N ALA A 35 -10.30 -3.14 4.87
CA ALA A 35 -11.70 -2.86 4.58
C ALA A 35 -12.34 -3.94 3.70
N GLU A 36 -11.65 -4.38 2.65
CA GLU A 36 -12.18 -5.40 1.74
C GLU A 36 -12.20 -6.79 2.40
N SER A 37 -11.21 -7.09 3.24
CA SER A 37 -11.20 -8.33 4.03
C SER A 37 -12.36 -8.36 5.03
N GLU A 38 -12.64 -7.25 5.72
CA GLU A 38 -13.78 -7.14 6.64
C GLU A 38 -15.11 -7.30 5.89
N ARG A 39 -15.26 -6.61 4.75
CA ARG A 39 -16.45 -6.71 3.91
C ARG A 39 -16.72 -8.16 3.47
N ILE A 40 -15.71 -8.83 2.90
CA ILE A 40 -15.85 -10.21 2.43
C ILE A 40 -16.10 -11.18 3.58
N TYR A 41 -15.47 -10.98 4.74
CA TYR A 41 -15.75 -11.83 5.90
C TYR A 41 -17.20 -11.64 6.40
N ASN A 42 -17.71 -10.41 6.39
CA ASN A 42 -19.09 -10.15 6.79
C ASN A 42 -20.10 -10.79 5.84
N ASP A 43 -19.84 -10.73 4.53
CA ASP A 43 -20.72 -11.24 3.47
C ASP A 43 -20.63 -12.76 3.29
N GLU A 44 -19.42 -13.31 3.27
CA GLU A 44 -19.13 -14.69 2.85
C GLU A 44 -18.58 -15.58 3.98
N LYS A 45 -18.31 -15.02 5.17
CA LYS A 45 -17.66 -15.71 6.32
C LYS A 45 -16.33 -16.37 5.96
N ARG A 46 -15.64 -15.87 4.93
CA ARG A 46 -14.32 -16.36 4.49
C ARG A 46 -13.22 -15.35 4.74
N THR A 47 -12.01 -15.87 4.94
CA THR A 47 -10.79 -15.07 4.98
C THR A 47 -10.24 -14.91 3.57
N VAL A 48 -9.77 -13.70 3.25
CA VAL A 48 -9.21 -13.36 1.94
C VAL A 48 -7.70 -13.39 1.99
N LYS A 49 -7.06 -13.94 0.96
CA LYS A 49 -5.60 -13.87 0.82
C LYS A 49 -5.19 -12.51 0.28
N GLU A 50 -4.10 -11.96 0.80
CA GLU A 50 -3.52 -10.70 0.29
C GLU A 50 -3.27 -10.73 -1.21
N SER A 51 -2.88 -11.89 -1.76
CA SER A 51 -2.62 -12.04 -3.20
C SER A 51 -3.86 -11.86 -4.08
N GLU A 52 -5.06 -12.17 -3.58
CA GLU A 52 -6.33 -11.90 -4.28
C GLU A 52 -6.57 -10.40 -4.37
N ILE A 53 -6.42 -9.69 -3.25
CA ILE A 53 -6.59 -8.23 -3.19
C ILE A 53 -5.54 -7.51 -4.03
N ARG A 54 -4.27 -7.95 -3.99
CA ARG A 54 -3.21 -7.38 -4.83
C ARG A 54 -3.51 -7.54 -6.32
N LYS A 55 -4.04 -8.69 -6.75
CA LYS A 55 -4.46 -8.91 -8.15
C LYS A 55 -5.59 -7.95 -8.53
N LYS A 56 -6.60 -7.78 -7.69
CA LYS A 56 -7.69 -6.81 -7.88
C LYS A 56 -7.16 -5.38 -8.01
N ILE A 57 -6.26 -4.97 -7.11
CA ILE A 57 -5.62 -3.64 -7.17
C ILE A 57 -4.87 -3.45 -8.50
N ASN A 58 -4.04 -4.42 -8.90
CA ASN A 58 -3.19 -4.28 -10.09
C ASN A 58 -3.97 -4.37 -11.41
N ASN A 59 -4.96 -5.24 -11.49
CA ASN A 59 -5.65 -5.54 -12.75
C ASN A 59 -6.90 -4.67 -12.96
N GLU A 60 -7.55 -4.23 -11.88
CA GLU A 60 -8.80 -3.47 -11.98
C GLU A 60 -8.59 -2.02 -11.57
N LEU A 61 -8.13 -1.77 -10.33
CA LEU A 61 -8.09 -0.41 -9.78
C LEU A 61 -7.00 0.46 -10.41
N LYS A 62 -5.77 -0.05 -10.47
CA LYS A 62 -4.60 0.66 -11.00
C LYS A 62 -4.75 1.12 -12.46
N PRO A 63 -5.39 0.35 -13.39
CA PRO A 63 -5.67 0.87 -14.73
C PRO A 63 -6.87 1.80 -14.84
N THR A 64 -7.84 1.73 -13.90
CA THR A 64 -9.12 2.46 -14.01
C THR A 64 -9.21 3.67 -13.08
N THR A 65 -9.66 3.46 -11.84
CA THR A 65 -10.04 4.49 -10.86
C THR A 65 -8.85 5.00 -10.05
N HIS A 66 -7.80 4.19 -9.91
CA HIS A 66 -6.63 4.46 -9.07
C HIS A 66 -5.34 4.57 -9.89
N LYS A 67 -5.39 5.34 -10.99
CA LYS A 67 -4.23 5.56 -11.87
C LYS A 67 -3.01 6.14 -11.16
N TRP A 68 -3.25 6.94 -10.11
CA TRP A 68 -2.20 7.53 -9.27
C TRP A 68 -1.30 6.47 -8.59
N LEU A 69 -1.75 5.22 -8.44
CA LEU A 69 -0.93 4.10 -7.95
C LEU A 69 0.22 3.71 -8.91
N LYS A 70 0.27 4.29 -10.12
CA LYS A 70 1.37 4.14 -11.08
C LYS A 70 2.45 5.21 -10.91
N GLU A 71 2.20 6.24 -10.10
CA GLU A 71 3.14 7.35 -9.89
C GLU A 71 4.22 7.04 -8.85
N VAL A 72 4.25 5.79 -8.36
CA VAL A 72 5.17 5.27 -7.36
C VAL A 72 5.75 3.96 -7.87
#